data_AF-A0A9X2HM21-F1
#
_entry.id   AF-A0A9X2HM21-F1
#
_cell.length_a   1.000
_cell.length_b   1.000
_cell.length_c   1.000
_cell.angle_alpha   90.00
_cell.angle_beta   90.00
_cell.angle_gamma   90.00
#
_symmetry.space_group_name_H-M   'P 1'
#
loop_
_entity.id
_entity.type
_entity.pdbx_description
1 polymer ?
#
loop_
_entity_poly.entity_id
_entity_poly.type
_entity_poly.pdbx_seq_one_letter_code
_entity_poly.pdbx_strand_id
1 'polypeptide(L)'
;MTVDHHEATRSHAAAVRRFPAGLIVIHWLSALLIAIMLATGWWMMELIDDPRRMTAAFPIFQFHKSLGLVVLAAAFFRIVLRTRRRVPALPRRMPGWERLTAFASHAALYILLVTVPLSGWSYISTQWAESLDKEFRAPSLFFGLVPIPYFPVIAEAEGGLRRALSFHLSGVHAWLAYGLLVLALFHVAAALKHHFIDRDNVLGSMLPGIRQPDAEDGEASAPHKLTSGRVWLIAGGGIVALALLGWLFNPPPPRRSVDTTIPVASAKIP
;
A
#
# COMPACT_ATOMS: atom_id res chain seq x y z
N MET A 1 -19.15 -53.84 -30.71
CA MET A 1 -19.53 -52.42 -30.52
C MET A 1 -19.05 -52.03 -29.13
N THR A 2 -17.75 -51.77 -29.01
CA THR A 2 -17.09 -51.41 -27.75
C THR A 2 -17.13 -49.91 -27.61
N VAL A 3 -17.99 -49.42 -26.71
CA VAL A 3 -18.00 -48.00 -26.34
C VAL A 3 -16.72 -47.73 -25.56
N ASP A 4 -15.88 -46.86 -26.10
CA ASP A 4 -14.58 -46.49 -25.58
C ASP A 4 -14.77 -45.71 -24.26
N HIS A 5 -14.59 -46.36 -23.11
CA HIS A 5 -14.76 -45.75 -21.79
C HIS A 5 -13.65 -44.75 -21.41
N HIS A 6 -12.71 -44.46 -22.32
CA HIS A 6 -11.58 -43.54 -22.06
C HIS A 6 -11.88 -42.06 -22.30
N GLU A 7 -13.01 -41.69 -22.90
CA GLU A 7 -13.34 -40.28 -23.17
C GLU A 7 -14.04 -39.55 -22.00
N ALA A 8 -14.67 -40.28 -21.07
CA ALA A 8 -15.56 -39.69 -20.07
C ALA A 8 -14.86 -39.08 -18.83
N THR A 9 -13.52 -39.17 -18.72
CA THR A 9 -12.75 -38.59 -17.59
C THR A 9 -11.80 -37.47 -18.00
N ARG A 10 -11.95 -36.89 -19.20
CA ARG A 10 -11.21 -35.68 -19.61
C ARG A 10 -11.86 -34.37 -19.17
N SER A 11 -12.64 -34.38 -18.09
CA SER A 11 -12.85 -33.18 -17.28
C SER A 11 -11.59 -32.92 -16.44
N HIS A 12 -10.44 -32.74 -17.10
CA HIS A 12 -9.27 -32.14 -16.48
C HIS A 12 -9.70 -30.73 -16.06
N ALA A 13 -10.01 -30.57 -14.77
CA ALA A 13 -10.18 -29.27 -14.17
C ALA A 13 -8.93 -28.46 -14.50
N ALA A 14 -9.01 -27.56 -15.49
CA ALA A 14 -7.90 -26.73 -15.93
C ALA A 14 -7.27 -26.11 -14.69
N ALA A 15 -6.06 -26.56 -14.35
CA ALA A 15 -5.35 -26.08 -13.18
C ALA A 15 -5.08 -24.60 -13.43
N VAL A 16 -5.87 -23.72 -12.81
CA VAL A 16 -5.74 -22.28 -12.96
C VAL A 16 -4.33 -21.90 -12.47
N ARG A 17 -3.41 -21.62 -13.39
CA ARG A 17 -2.03 -21.24 -13.04
C ARG A 17 -1.87 -19.74 -12.79
N ARG A 18 -2.86 -18.92 -13.18
CA ARG A 18 -2.85 -17.46 -13.05
C ARG A 18 -4.00 -16.92 -12.23
N PHE A 19 -3.75 -15.85 -11.48
CA PHE A 19 -4.82 -15.09 -10.86
C PHE A 19 -5.73 -14.42 -11.90
N PRO A 20 -7.06 -14.37 -11.66
CA PRO A 20 -7.98 -13.54 -12.43
C PRO A 20 -7.46 -12.11 -12.59
N ALA A 21 -7.62 -11.52 -13.79
CA ALA A 21 -7.11 -10.18 -14.09
C ALA A 21 -7.54 -9.12 -13.06
N GLY A 22 -8.78 -9.18 -12.59
CA GLY A 22 -9.27 -8.28 -11.54
C GLY A 22 -8.49 -8.37 -10.22
N LEU A 23 -8.05 -9.56 -9.82
CA LEU A 23 -7.24 -9.76 -8.61
C LEU A 23 -5.81 -9.21 -8.77
N ILE A 24 -5.28 -9.28 -9.99
CA ILE A 24 -3.98 -8.70 -10.35
C ILE A 24 -4.08 -7.17 -10.32
N VAL A 25 -5.08 -6.59 -10.99
CA VAL A 25 -5.26 -5.12 -11.03
C VAL A 25 -5.44 -4.56 -9.63
N ILE A 26 -6.34 -5.13 -8.82
CA ILE A 26 -6.55 -4.64 -7.45
C ILE A 26 -5.32 -4.89 -6.56
N HIS A 27 -4.50 -5.90 -6.83
CA HIS A 27 -3.24 -6.12 -6.09
C HIS A 27 -2.27 -4.97 -6.29
N TRP A 28 -1.97 -4.65 -7.55
CA TRP A 28 -1.02 -3.60 -7.88
C TRP A 28 -1.55 -2.22 -7.54
N LEU A 29 -2.86 -2.00 -7.70
CA LEU A 29 -3.51 -0.77 -7.22
C LEU A 29 -3.35 -0.63 -5.70
N SER A 30 -3.66 -1.66 -4.92
CA SER A 30 -3.45 -1.63 -3.47
C SER A 30 -1.98 -1.40 -3.11
N ALA A 31 -1.03 -2.07 -3.77
CA ALA A 31 0.39 -1.89 -3.52
C ALA A 31 0.85 -0.44 -3.76
N LEU A 32 0.40 0.18 -4.86
CA LEU A 32 0.68 1.58 -5.16
C LEU A 32 0.07 2.52 -4.10
N LEU A 33 -1.20 2.31 -3.75
CA LEU A 33 -1.89 3.13 -2.74
C LEU A 33 -1.18 3.03 -1.38
N ILE A 34 -0.79 1.83 -0.95
CA ILE A 34 -0.07 1.62 0.31
C ILE A 34 1.28 2.33 0.30
N ALA A 35 2.02 2.28 -0.81
CA ALA A 35 3.30 2.97 -0.92
C ALA A 35 3.14 4.50 -0.78
N ILE A 36 2.12 5.08 -1.40
CA ILE A 36 1.78 6.50 -1.24
C ILE A 36 1.36 6.80 0.21
N MET A 37 0.57 5.93 0.83
CA MET A 37 0.14 6.08 2.24
C MET A 37 1.34 6.06 3.21
N LEU A 38 2.30 5.15 3.02
CA LEU A 38 3.50 5.08 3.84
C LEU A 38 4.38 6.33 3.65
N ALA A 39 4.55 6.80 2.41
CA ALA A 39 5.33 8.01 2.11
C ALA A 39 4.68 9.27 2.71
N THR A 40 3.37 9.44 2.53
CA THR A 40 2.63 10.57 3.11
C THR A 40 2.59 10.52 4.63
N GLY A 41 2.41 9.34 5.23
CA GLY A 41 2.46 9.15 6.68
C GLY A 41 3.82 9.50 7.27
N TRP A 42 4.91 9.11 6.60
CA TRP A 42 6.27 9.49 7.00
C TRP A 42 6.45 11.01 7.01
N TRP A 43 6.05 11.67 5.93
CA TRP A 43 6.19 13.12 5.82
C TRP A 43 5.31 13.88 6.82
N MET A 44 4.11 13.38 7.12
CA MET A 44 3.25 13.96 8.15
C MET A 44 3.93 14.01 9.52
N MET A 45 4.73 12.99 9.88
CA MET A 45 5.50 12.99 11.13
C MET A 45 6.54 14.12 11.14
N GLU A 46 7.31 14.28 10.05
CA GLU A 46 8.31 15.35 9.93
C GLU A 46 7.70 16.76 9.94
N LEU A 47 6.47 16.91 9.45
CA LEU A 47 5.79 18.21 9.37
C LEU A 47 5.15 18.64 10.69
N ILE A 48 4.75 17.71 11.55
CA ILE A 48 4.19 18.02 12.87
C ILE A 48 5.28 18.63 13.77
N ASP A 49 6.53 18.19 13.64
CA ASP A 49 7.64 18.62 14.51
C ASP A 49 8.11 20.06 14.25
N ASP A 50 7.75 20.67 13.11
CA ASP A 50 8.06 22.05 12.77
C ASP A 50 6.80 22.93 12.74
N PRO A 51 6.54 23.75 13.77
CA PRO A 51 5.40 24.66 13.80
C PRO A 51 5.31 25.60 12.60
N ARG A 52 6.43 25.92 11.94
CA ARG A 52 6.46 26.79 10.74
C ARG A 52 5.91 26.10 9.51
N ARG A 53 5.84 24.77 9.50
CA ARG A 53 5.37 23.94 8.38
C ARG A 53 3.95 23.39 8.58
N MET A 54 3.35 23.63 9.74
CA MET A 54 2.04 23.08 10.09
C MET A 54 0.93 23.49 9.11
N THR A 55 1.00 24.68 8.52
CA THR A 55 0.07 25.13 7.46
C THR A 55 0.21 24.29 6.17
N ALA A 56 1.44 23.91 5.81
CA ALA A 56 1.71 23.04 4.66
C ALA A 56 1.34 21.57 4.96
N ALA A 57 1.25 21.19 6.23
CA ALA A 57 0.85 19.85 6.63
C ALA A 57 -0.64 19.58 6.36
N PHE A 58 -1.52 20.56 6.55
CA PHE A 58 -2.96 20.34 6.48
C PHE A 58 -3.45 19.67 5.18
N PRO A 59 -3.04 20.11 3.96
CA PRO A 59 -3.42 19.43 2.72
C PRO A 59 -2.95 17.97 2.65
N ILE A 60 -1.73 17.68 3.14
CA ILE A 60 -1.17 16.33 3.16
C ILE A 60 -1.98 15.43 4.10
N PHE A 61 -2.38 15.94 5.27
CA PHE A 61 -3.26 15.22 6.20
C PHE A 61 -4.60 14.89 5.56
N GLN A 62 -5.24 15.84 4.88
CA GLN A 62 -6.53 15.59 4.20
C GLN A 62 -6.38 14.58 3.06
N PHE A 63 -5.30 14.67 2.29
CA PHE A 63 -5.00 13.72 1.23
C PHE A 63 -4.78 12.31 1.79
N HIS A 64 -3.95 12.16 2.84
CA HIS A 64 -3.69 10.88 3.49
C HIS A 64 -4.96 10.25 4.06
N LYS A 65 -5.81 11.02 4.75
CA LYS A 65 -7.11 10.55 5.26
C LYS A 65 -8.01 10.04 4.14
N SER A 66 -8.12 10.80 3.05
CA SER A 66 -8.96 10.44 1.91
C SER A 66 -8.45 9.18 1.21
N LEU A 67 -7.15 9.11 0.97
CA LEU A 67 -6.52 7.95 0.34
C LEU A 67 -6.60 6.70 1.24
N GLY A 68 -6.54 6.86 2.57
CA GLY A 68 -6.76 5.78 3.53
C GLY A 68 -8.14 5.14 3.40
N LEU A 69 -9.19 5.92 3.17
CA LEU A 69 -10.54 5.39 2.90
C LEU A 69 -10.60 4.67 1.54
N VAL A 70 -9.87 5.14 0.53
CA VAL A 70 -9.74 4.44 -0.76
C VAL A 70 -9.04 3.09 -0.57
N VAL A 71 -7.98 3.02 0.24
CA VAL A 71 -7.31 1.76 0.59
C VAL A 71 -8.26 0.81 1.29
N LEU A 72 -9.04 1.30 2.26
CA LEU A 72 -10.04 0.49 2.97
C LEU A 72 -11.09 -0.09 2.01
N ALA A 73 -11.61 0.73 1.10
CA ALA A 73 -12.55 0.29 0.07
C ALA A 73 -11.92 -0.75 -0.87
N ALA A 74 -10.69 -0.51 -1.32
CA ALA A 74 -9.93 -1.44 -2.14
C ALA A 74 -9.66 -2.77 -1.42
N ALA A 75 -9.39 -2.74 -0.11
CA ALA A 75 -9.20 -3.92 0.72
C ALA A 75 -10.47 -4.77 0.79
N PHE A 76 -11.63 -4.16 1.09
CA PHE A 76 -12.91 -4.87 1.07
C PHE A 76 -13.23 -5.45 -0.30
N PHE A 77 -13.07 -4.66 -1.37
CA PHE A 77 -13.29 -5.15 -2.74
C PHE A 77 -12.37 -6.32 -3.08
N ARG A 78 -11.10 -6.25 -2.69
CA ARG A 78 -10.12 -7.32 -2.86
C ARG A 78 -10.53 -8.59 -2.12
N ILE A 79 -10.98 -8.48 -0.87
CA ILE A 79 -11.44 -9.62 -0.07
C ILE A 79 -12.66 -10.28 -0.74
N VAL A 80 -13.67 -9.50 -1.14
CA VAL A 80 -14.86 -9.99 -1.84
C VAL A 80 -14.49 -10.67 -3.16
N LEU A 81 -13.57 -10.07 -3.93
CA LEU A 81 -13.13 -10.66 -5.19
C LEU A 81 -12.34 -11.96 -4.96
N ARG A 82 -11.54 -12.02 -3.89
CA ARG A 82 -10.73 -13.19 -3.55
C ARG A 82 -11.58 -14.38 -3.10
N THR A 83 -12.69 -14.14 -2.41
CA THR A 83 -13.63 -15.20 -1.99
C THR A 83 -14.52 -15.68 -3.12
N ARG A 84 -14.85 -14.82 -4.09
CA ARG A 84 -15.70 -15.16 -5.24
C ARG A 84 -14.96 -15.80 -6.42
N ARG A 85 -13.63 -15.81 -6.43
CA ARG A 85 -12.82 -16.31 -7.56
C ARG A 85 -11.97 -17.50 -7.15
N ARG A 86 -11.85 -18.48 -8.04
CA ARG A 86 -10.85 -19.54 -7.93
C ARG A 86 -9.46 -18.94 -8.06
N VAL A 87 -8.55 -19.32 -7.19
CA VAL A 87 -7.16 -18.89 -7.23
C VAL A 87 -6.25 -20.07 -7.53
N PRO A 88 -5.06 -19.82 -8.09
CA PRO A 88 -4.05 -20.84 -8.27
C PRO A 88 -3.68 -21.53 -6.95
N ALA A 89 -3.44 -22.84 -7.03
CA ALA A 89 -2.88 -23.59 -5.93
C ALA A 89 -1.40 -23.23 -5.73
N LEU A 90 -0.92 -23.29 -4.48
CA LEU A 90 0.51 -23.12 -4.17
C LEU A 90 1.34 -24.22 -4.86
N PRO A 91 2.62 -23.96 -5.19
CA PRO A 91 3.48 -24.94 -5.84
C PRO A 91 3.54 -26.28 -5.08
N ARG A 92 3.38 -27.40 -5.80
CA ARG A 92 3.34 -28.75 -5.18
C ARG A 92 4.63 -29.11 -4.44
N ARG A 93 5.77 -28.54 -4.85
CA ARG A 93 7.10 -28.76 -4.27
C ARG A 93 7.46 -27.83 -3.10
N MET A 94 6.57 -26.88 -2.75
CA MET A 94 6.80 -25.95 -1.64
C MET A 94 6.77 -26.68 -0.28
N PRO A 95 7.81 -26.54 0.56
CA PRO A 95 7.84 -27.08 1.93
C PRO A 95 6.63 -26.65 2.77
N GLY A 96 6.23 -27.49 3.73
CA GLY A 96 5.07 -27.22 4.59
C GLY A 96 5.17 -25.92 5.37
N TRP A 97 6.37 -25.56 5.86
CA TRP A 97 6.60 -24.31 6.57
C TRP A 97 6.48 -23.09 5.66
N GLU A 98 6.92 -23.16 4.39
CA GLU A 98 6.75 -22.09 3.40
C GLU A 98 5.27 -21.87 3.06
N ARG A 99 4.47 -22.94 3.01
CA ARG A 99 3.02 -22.84 2.81
C ARG A 99 2.35 -22.16 4.00
N LEU A 100 2.74 -22.51 5.22
CA LEU A 100 2.21 -21.91 6.43
C LEU A 100 2.57 -20.43 6.51
N THR A 101 3.82 -20.06 6.25
CA THR A 101 4.26 -18.65 6.24
C THR A 101 3.60 -17.85 5.12
N ALA A 102 3.40 -18.45 3.93
CA ALA A 102 2.63 -17.83 2.86
C ALA A 102 1.17 -17.57 3.30
N PHE A 103 0.49 -18.55 3.92
CA PHE A 103 -0.86 -18.35 4.42
C PHE A 103 -0.93 -17.28 5.53
N ALA A 104 -0.06 -17.38 6.52
CA ALA A 104 -0.02 -16.47 7.66
C ALA A 104 0.28 -15.02 7.24
N SER A 105 1.27 -14.83 6.36
CA SER A 105 1.60 -13.49 5.83
C SER A 105 0.44 -12.88 5.04
N HIS A 106 -0.24 -13.66 4.19
CA HIS A 106 -1.42 -13.16 3.48
C HIS A 106 -2.55 -12.79 4.44
N ALA A 107 -2.85 -13.64 5.43
CA ALA A 107 -3.87 -13.36 6.43
C ALA A 107 -3.54 -12.08 7.22
N ALA A 108 -2.30 -11.94 7.70
CA ALA A 108 -1.84 -10.76 8.41
C ALA A 108 -1.90 -9.49 7.53
N LEU A 109 -1.50 -9.56 6.26
CA LEU A 109 -1.65 -8.45 5.33
C LEU A 109 -3.12 -8.04 5.15
N TYR A 110 -4.05 -8.99 4.98
CA TYR A 110 -5.47 -8.67 4.88
C TYR A 110 -6.02 -8.00 6.15
N ILE A 111 -5.61 -8.48 7.32
CA ILE A 111 -5.99 -7.86 8.60
C ILE A 111 -5.47 -6.42 8.63
N LEU A 112 -4.18 -6.21 8.35
CA LEU A 112 -3.56 -4.88 8.39
C LEU A 112 -4.13 -3.90 7.36
N LEU A 113 -4.48 -4.38 6.16
CA LEU A 113 -5.13 -3.56 5.12
C LEU A 113 -6.47 -2.97 5.57
N VAL A 114 -7.12 -3.60 6.55
CA VAL A 114 -8.39 -3.14 7.10
C VAL A 114 -8.17 -2.38 8.41
N THR A 115 -7.38 -2.93 9.32
CA THR A 115 -7.22 -2.36 10.67
C THR A 115 -6.41 -1.06 10.68
N VAL A 116 -5.43 -0.87 9.79
CA VAL A 116 -4.67 0.39 9.68
C VAL A 116 -5.58 1.57 9.30
N PRO A 117 -6.33 1.54 8.18
CA PRO A 117 -7.22 2.67 7.86
C PRO A 117 -8.39 2.80 8.83
N LEU A 118 -8.90 1.71 9.42
CA LEU A 118 -9.92 1.80 10.46
C LEU A 118 -9.40 2.49 11.73
N SER A 119 -8.19 2.18 12.18
CA SER A 119 -7.60 2.87 13.35
C SER A 119 -7.37 4.35 13.06
N GLY A 120 -6.96 4.71 11.84
CA GLY A 120 -6.84 6.10 11.41
C GLY A 120 -8.19 6.82 11.35
N TRP A 121 -9.25 6.14 10.88
CA TRP A 121 -10.60 6.69 10.86
C TRP A 121 -11.17 6.88 12.27
N SER A 122 -10.89 5.93 13.18
CA SER A 122 -11.20 6.07 14.60
C SER A 122 -10.45 7.25 15.24
N TYR A 123 -9.16 7.40 14.91
CA TYR A 123 -8.36 8.53 15.40
C TYR A 123 -8.95 9.87 14.98
N ILE A 124 -9.26 10.08 13.70
CA ILE A 124 -9.86 11.36 13.25
C ILE A 124 -11.27 11.60 13.82
N SER A 125 -11.97 10.53 14.24
CA SER A 125 -13.27 10.63 14.90
C SER A 125 -13.19 11.17 16.33
N THR A 126 -12.01 11.21 16.94
CA THR A 126 -11.80 11.88 18.25
C THR A 126 -11.90 13.39 18.15
N GLN A 127 -11.70 13.95 16.95
CA GLN A 127 -11.68 15.39 16.70
C GLN A 127 -10.75 16.14 17.67
N TRP A 128 -9.60 15.54 18.00
CA TRP A 128 -8.57 16.09 18.86
C TRP A 128 -7.30 16.35 18.06
N ALA A 129 -6.69 17.53 18.25
CA ALA A 129 -5.39 17.85 17.68
C ALA A 129 -4.32 17.57 18.74
N GLU A 130 -3.63 16.43 18.62
CA GLU A 130 -2.60 15.98 19.56
C GLU A 130 -1.47 17.00 19.75
N SER A 131 -0.97 17.59 18.66
CA SER A 131 0.13 18.56 18.69
C SER A 131 -0.20 19.88 19.40
N LEU A 132 -1.48 20.21 19.53
CA LEU A 132 -1.97 21.42 20.20
C LEU A 132 -2.68 21.10 21.51
N ASP A 133 -2.78 19.80 21.84
CA ASP A 133 -3.54 19.24 22.94
C ASP A 133 -4.90 19.92 23.17
N LYS A 134 -5.69 20.03 22.09
CA LYS A 134 -6.98 20.69 22.12
C LYS A 134 -7.98 20.08 21.16
N GLU A 135 -9.25 20.41 21.38
CA GLU A 135 -10.31 20.06 20.44
C GLU A 135 -10.10 20.71 19.07
N PHE A 136 -10.27 19.90 18.02
CA PHE A 136 -10.15 20.29 16.64
C PHE A 136 -11.33 19.74 15.84
N ARG A 137 -12.45 20.48 15.90
CA ARG A 137 -13.71 20.13 15.24
C ARG A 137 -13.79 20.53 13.77
N ALA A 138 -12.65 20.73 13.11
CA ALA A 138 -12.66 20.99 11.68
C ALA A 138 -13.09 19.72 10.93
N PRO A 139 -13.97 19.83 9.91
CA PRO A 139 -14.41 18.68 9.16
C PRO A 139 -13.24 18.04 8.42
N SER A 140 -13.12 16.72 8.54
CA SER A 140 -12.28 15.94 7.63
C SER A 140 -13.04 15.78 6.32
N LEU A 141 -12.47 16.24 5.21
CA LEU A 141 -13.14 16.25 3.92
C LEU A 141 -12.52 15.21 3.00
N PHE A 142 -13.35 14.32 2.45
CA PHE A 142 -12.95 13.36 1.42
C PHE A 142 -12.59 14.12 0.15
N PHE A 143 -11.30 14.17 -0.15
CA PHE A 143 -10.68 14.97 -1.22
C PHE A 143 -11.13 16.44 -1.24
N GLY A 144 -11.46 17.02 -0.08
CA GLY A 144 -11.94 18.40 0.01
C GLY A 144 -13.40 18.63 -0.43
N LEU A 145 -14.13 17.56 -0.77
CA LEU A 145 -15.46 17.67 -1.39
C LEU A 145 -16.59 17.34 -0.41
N VAL A 146 -16.48 16.21 0.30
CA VAL A 146 -17.57 15.67 1.13
C VAL A 146 -17.08 15.42 2.56
N PRO A 147 -17.80 15.85 3.60
CA PRO A 147 -17.45 15.52 4.98
C PRO A 147 -17.39 14.01 5.21
N ILE A 148 -16.29 13.53 5.77
CA ILE A 148 -16.13 12.14 6.20
C ILE A 148 -16.94 11.97 7.49
N PRO A 149 -17.86 10.99 7.56
CA PRO A 149 -18.60 10.74 8.79
C PRO A 149 -17.65 10.24 9.88
N TYR A 150 -17.90 10.67 11.12
CA TYR A 150 -17.17 10.19 12.29
C TYR A 150 -17.93 9.05 12.96
N PHE A 151 -17.24 8.21 13.72
CA PHE A 151 -17.90 7.22 14.57
C PHE A 151 -18.62 7.93 15.73
N PRO A 152 -19.96 7.86 15.85
CA PRO A 152 -20.71 8.63 16.85
C PRO A 152 -20.27 8.32 18.28
N VAL A 153 -20.00 7.03 18.57
CA VAL A 153 -19.51 6.56 19.87
C VAL A 153 -18.20 7.22 20.31
N ILE A 154 -17.38 7.70 19.37
CA ILE A 154 -16.13 8.41 19.67
C ILE A 154 -16.35 9.92 19.63
N ALA A 155 -17.02 10.43 18.58
CA ALA A 155 -17.19 11.86 18.36
C ALA A 155 -18.06 12.55 19.43
N GLU A 156 -19.02 11.82 19.99
CA GLU A 156 -19.96 12.33 21.01
C GLU A 156 -19.48 12.05 22.45
N ALA A 157 -18.33 11.38 22.61
CA ALA A 157 -17.74 11.13 23.92
C ALA A 157 -17.28 12.43 24.60
N GLU A 158 -17.17 12.38 25.94
CA GLU A 158 -16.63 13.48 26.73
C GLU A 158 -15.22 13.88 26.26
N GLY A 159 -14.87 15.17 26.34
CA GLY A 159 -13.58 15.70 25.88
C GLY A 159 -12.37 14.98 26.49
N GLY A 160 -12.40 14.65 27.78
CA GLY A 160 -11.32 13.91 28.44
C GLY A 160 -11.10 12.51 27.84
N LEU A 161 -12.19 11.81 27.53
CA LEU A 161 -12.13 10.50 26.87
C LEU A 161 -11.66 10.63 25.41
N ARG A 162 -12.15 11.63 24.66
CA ARG A 162 -11.68 11.89 23.29
C ARG A 162 -10.17 12.18 23.24
N ARG A 163 -9.66 12.98 24.17
CA ARG A 163 -8.23 13.24 24.34
C ARG A 163 -7.45 11.94 24.58
N ALA A 164 -7.87 11.13 25.55
CA ALA A 164 -7.20 9.86 25.84
C ALA A 164 -7.22 8.90 24.64
N LEU A 165 -8.38 8.75 23.98
CA LEU A 165 -8.53 7.93 22.78
C LEU A 165 -7.65 8.43 21.64
N SER A 166 -7.48 9.75 21.47
CA SER A 166 -6.61 10.33 20.45
C SER A 166 -5.19 9.80 20.54
N PHE A 167 -4.55 9.90 21.71
CA PHE A 167 -3.18 9.41 21.93
C PHE A 167 -3.05 7.89 21.72
N HIS A 168 -4.04 7.11 22.17
CA HIS A 168 -4.00 5.66 21.98
C HIS A 168 -4.21 5.25 20.53
N LEU A 169 -5.17 5.87 19.83
CA LEU A 169 -5.50 5.54 18.45
C LEU A 169 -4.42 6.01 17.47
N SER A 170 -3.78 7.15 17.70
CA SER A 170 -2.62 7.59 16.91
C SER A 170 -1.45 6.60 17.07
N GLY A 171 -1.14 6.20 18.30
CA GLY A 171 -0.12 5.19 18.59
C GLY A 171 -0.43 3.83 17.95
N VAL A 172 -1.66 3.33 18.11
CA VAL A 172 -2.10 2.08 17.47
C VAL A 172 -1.98 2.17 15.95
N HIS A 173 -2.40 3.29 15.34
CA HIS A 173 -2.29 3.50 13.91
C HIS A 173 -0.84 3.44 13.44
N ALA A 174 0.08 4.14 14.13
CA ALA A 174 1.50 4.13 13.82
C ALA A 174 2.12 2.72 13.93
N TRP A 175 1.86 2.00 15.02
CA TRP A 175 2.37 0.64 15.20
C TRP A 175 1.83 -0.35 14.15
N LEU A 176 0.55 -0.26 13.81
CA LEU A 176 -0.02 -1.07 12.72
C LEU A 176 0.60 -0.71 11.36
N ALA A 177 0.87 0.57 11.10
CA ALA A 177 1.53 1.02 9.87
C ALA A 177 2.98 0.51 9.78
N TYR A 178 3.75 0.54 10.88
CA TYR A 178 5.09 -0.07 10.92
C TYR A 178 5.05 -1.58 10.72
N GLY A 179 4.07 -2.26 11.34
CA GLY A 179 3.85 -3.69 11.12
C GLY A 179 3.54 -4.00 9.65
N LEU A 180 2.69 -3.18 9.01
CA LEU A 180 2.39 -3.30 7.58
C LEU A 180 3.62 -3.08 6.71
N LEU A 181 4.44 -2.07 7.00
CA LEU A 181 5.70 -1.82 6.29
C LEU A 181 6.63 -3.03 6.35
N VAL A 182 6.91 -3.53 7.56
CA VAL A 182 7.80 -4.69 7.77
C VAL A 182 7.26 -5.92 7.05
N LEU A 183 5.96 -6.21 7.19
CA LEU A 183 5.35 -7.37 6.54
C LEU A 183 5.32 -7.24 5.01
N ALA A 184 5.09 -6.04 4.48
CA ALA A 184 5.16 -5.77 3.04
C ALA A 184 6.58 -5.97 2.49
N LEU A 185 7.61 -5.52 3.22
CA LEU A 185 9.01 -5.78 2.86
C LEU A 185 9.32 -7.28 2.82
N PHE A 186 8.89 -8.03 3.85
CA PHE A 186 9.05 -9.49 3.85
C PHE A 186 8.26 -10.16 2.72
N HIS A 187 7.06 -9.69 2.42
CA HIS A 187 6.25 -10.20 1.31
C HIS A 187 6.94 -10.01 -0.05
N VAL A 188 7.49 -8.82 -0.30
CA VAL A 188 8.27 -8.54 -1.51
C VAL A 188 9.54 -9.38 -1.54
N ALA A 189 10.30 -9.45 -0.44
CA ALA A 189 11.51 -10.26 -0.34
C ALA A 189 11.24 -11.75 -0.62
N ALA A 190 10.13 -12.29 -0.11
CA ALA A 190 9.71 -13.66 -0.39
C ALA A 190 9.38 -13.85 -1.88
N ALA A 191 8.63 -12.94 -2.50
CA ALA A 191 8.32 -13.00 -3.93
C ALA A 191 9.59 -12.94 -4.80
N LEU A 192 10.57 -12.13 -4.42
CA LEU A 192 11.87 -12.05 -5.10
C LEU A 192 12.72 -13.30 -4.87
N LYS A 193 12.74 -13.86 -3.65
CA LYS A 193 13.41 -15.15 -3.34
C LYS A 193 12.84 -16.27 -4.21
N HIS A 194 11.50 -16.38 -4.27
CA HIS A 194 10.81 -17.35 -5.10
C HIS A 194 11.16 -17.19 -6.60
N HIS A 195 11.27 -15.95 -7.07
CA HIS A 195 11.60 -15.67 -8.47
C HIS A 195 13.07 -15.96 -8.82
N PHE A 196 14.03 -15.51 -7.99
CA PHE A 196 15.45 -15.55 -8.33
C PHE A 196 16.18 -16.80 -7.82
N ILE A 197 15.79 -17.32 -6.64
CA ILE A 197 16.44 -18.45 -5.98
C ILE A 197 15.69 -19.75 -6.30
N ASP A 198 14.40 -19.79 -5.94
CA ASP A 198 13.59 -21.01 -6.12
C ASP A 198 13.17 -21.20 -7.59
N ARG A 199 13.31 -20.15 -8.41
CA ARG A 199 13.02 -20.10 -9.85
C ARG A 199 11.62 -20.61 -10.18
N ASP A 200 10.66 -20.28 -9.33
CA ASP A 200 9.26 -20.60 -9.55
C ASP A 200 8.49 -19.41 -10.16
N ASN A 201 7.20 -19.66 -10.44
CA ASN A 201 6.34 -18.70 -11.12
C ASN A 201 5.40 -17.94 -10.16
N VAL A 202 5.73 -17.84 -8.87
CA VAL A 202 4.90 -17.13 -7.88
C VAL A 202 4.75 -15.66 -8.28
N LEU A 203 5.85 -14.96 -8.56
CA LEU A 203 5.81 -13.56 -9.00
C LEU A 203 5.09 -13.40 -10.36
N GLY A 204 5.40 -14.28 -11.32
CA GLY A 204 4.79 -14.25 -12.65
C GLY A 204 3.28 -14.51 -12.64
N SER A 205 2.74 -15.18 -11.62
CA SER A 205 1.29 -15.37 -11.46
C SER A 205 0.52 -14.10 -11.14
N MET A 206 1.21 -13.07 -10.62
CA MET A 206 0.63 -11.78 -10.25
C MET A 206 1.02 -10.65 -11.20
N LEU A 207 1.87 -10.87 -12.21
CA LEU A 207 2.25 -9.80 -13.15
C LEU A 207 1.14 -9.51 -14.19
N PRO A 208 0.83 -8.22 -14.47
CA PRO A 208 -0.10 -7.86 -15.53
C PRO A 208 0.50 -8.19 -16.91
N GLY A 209 -0.34 -8.62 -17.84
CA GLY A 209 0.07 -8.85 -19.24
C GLY A 209 0.95 -10.07 -19.55
N ILE A 210 1.38 -10.87 -18.57
CA ILE A 210 2.16 -12.09 -18.83
C ILE A 210 1.22 -13.29 -19.01
N ARG A 211 1.22 -13.91 -20.20
CA ARG A 211 0.57 -15.21 -20.47
C ARG A 211 1.43 -16.32 -19.87
N GLN A 212 0.84 -17.19 -19.06
CA GLN A 212 1.48 -18.46 -18.69
C GLN A 212 1.03 -19.50 -19.72
N PRO A 213 1.94 -20.32 -20.29
CA PRO A 213 1.56 -21.40 -21.19
C PRO A 213 0.69 -22.42 -20.45
N ASP A 214 -0.30 -22.96 -21.15
CA ASP A 214 -1.23 -23.94 -20.61
C ASP A 214 -0.51 -25.28 -20.38
N ALA A 215 -1.03 -26.09 -19.46
CA ALA A 215 -0.38 -27.36 -19.09
C ALA A 215 -0.40 -28.42 -20.20
N GLU A 216 -1.14 -28.19 -21.29
CA GLU A 216 -1.25 -29.12 -22.42
C GLU A 216 -0.01 -29.08 -23.34
N ASP A 217 0.77 -27.99 -23.31
CA ASP A 217 1.99 -27.84 -24.13
C ASP A 217 3.23 -28.52 -23.47
N GLY A 218 2.99 -29.45 -22.54
CA GLY A 218 3.95 -29.96 -21.56
C GLY A 218 4.94 -31.01 -22.03
N GLU A 219 5.08 -31.24 -23.33
CA GLU A 219 6.18 -32.03 -23.89
C GLU A 219 7.13 -31.10 -24.66
N ALA A 220 8.28 -30.82 -24.04
CA ALA A 220 9.45 -30.16 -24.64
C ALA A 220 9.53 -28.61 -24.74
N SER A 221 9.02 -27.83 -23.78
CA SER A 221 9.40 -26.40 -23.69
C SER A 221 10.35 -26.11 -22.51
N ALA A 222 11.61 -25.81 -22.86
CA ALA A 222 12.73 -25.37 -22.03
C ALA A 222 12.40 -24.34 -20.91
N PRO A 223 13.26 -24.16 -19.88
CA PRO A 223 13.08 -23.13 -18.86
C PRO A 223 12.93 -21.74 -19.51
N HIS A 224 11.71 -21.22 -19.52
CA HIS A 224 11.41 -19.96 -20.17
C HIS A 224 12.09 -18.83 -19.38
N LYS A 225 13.13 -18.23 -19.98
CA LYS A 225 13.74 -16.99 -19.52
C LYS A 225 12.63 -15.93 -19.49
N LEU A 226 12.06 -15.68 -18.32
CA LEU A 226 11.29 -14.47 -18.08
C LEU A 226 12.28 -13.33 -18.34
N THR A 227 12.15 -12.63 -19.47
CA THR A 227 13.08 -11.55 -19.80
C THR A 227 12.94 -10.48 -18.73
N SER A 228 13.95 -10.42 -17.85
CA SER A 228 13.98 -9.64 -16.62
C SER A 228 13.59 -8.17 -16.84
N GLY A 229 13.77 -7.65 -18.07
CA GLY A 229 13.41 -6.29 -18.46
C GLY A 229 11.93 -5.91 -18.24
N ARG A 230 10.95 -6.80 -18.50
CA ARG A 230 9.53 -6.45 -18.32
C ARG A 230 9.12 -6.40 -16.84
N VAL A 231 9.78 -7.19 -15.99
CA VAL A 231 9.59 -7.20 -14.53
C VAL A 231 10.14 -5.90 -13.93
N TRP A 232 11.32 -5.45 -14.38
CA TRP A 232 11.92 -4.18 -13.95
C TRP A 232 11.17 -2.95 -14.44
N LEU A 233 10.56 -2.97 -15.63
CA LEU A 233 9.73 -1.84 -16.10
C LEU A 233 8.48 -1.62 -15.24
N ILE A 234 7.84 -2.69 -14.79
CA ILE A 234 6.63 -2.61 -13.94
C ILE A 234 7.00 -2.26 -12.49
N ALA A 235 8.07 -2.86 -11.95
CA ALA A 235 8.56 -2.55 -10.60
C ALA A 235 9.20 -1.15 -10.50
N GLY A 236 9.97 -0.75 -11.52
CA GLY A 236 10.63 0.57 -11.59
C GLY A 236 9.67 1.71 -11.88
N GLY A 237 8.61 1.48 -12.66
CA GLY A 237 7.56 2.47 -12.91
C GLY A 237 6.86 2.95 -11.64
N GLY A 238 6.68 2.07 -10.65
CA GLY A 238 6.13 2.44 -9.33
C GLY A 238 7.05 3.37 -8.53
N ILE A 239 8.36 3.17 -8.60
CA ILE A 239 9.36 4.02 -7.92
C ILE A 239 9.43 5.41 -8.58
N VAL A 240 9.40 5.46 -9.92
CA VAL A 240 9.37 6.73 -10.67
C VAL A 240 8.05 7.48 -10.42
N ALA A 241 6.92 6.79 -10.33
CA ALA A 241 5.64 7.40 -9.97
C ALA A 241 5.64 7.97 -8.54
N LEU A 242 6.22 7.25 -7.56
CA LEU A 242 6.38 7.75 -6.19
C LEU A 242 7.35 8.93 -6.11
N ALA A 243 8.44 8.92 -6.87
CA ALA A 243 9.40 10.02 -6.96
C ALA A 243 8.78 11.26 -7.64
N LEU A 244 8.01 11.08 -8.72
CA LEU A 244 7.27 12.14 -9.40
C LEU A 244 6.18 12.73 -8.50
N LEU A 245 5.47 11.90 -7.75
CA LEU A 245 4.47 12.36 -6.79
C LEU A 245 5.16 13.13 -5.66
N GLY A 246 6.27 12.63 -5.12
CA GLY A 246 7.09 13.33 -4.12
C GLY A 246 7.61 14.68 -4.61
N TRP A 247 8.07 14.76 -5.87
CA TRP A 247 8.50 16.01 -6.50
C TRP A 247 7.34 17.00 -6.69
N LEU A 248 6.15 16.52 -7.09
CA LEU A 248 4.97 17.37 -7.33
C LEU A 248 4.49 18.05 -6.04
N PHE A 249 4.60 17.36 -4.90
CA PHE A 249 4.16 17.89 -3.61
C PHE A 249 5.28 18.58 -2.82
N ASN A 250 6.57 18.30 -3.09
CA ASN A 250 7.74 18.94 -2.47
C ASN A 250 8.77 19.45 -3.49
N PRO A 251 8.45 20.49 -4.30
CA PRO A 251 9.45 21.04 -5.20
C PRO A 251 10.62 21.61 -4.38
N PRO A 252 11.89 21.36 -4.78
CA PRO A 252 13.04 21.93 -4.10
C PRO A 252 12.90 23.47 -4.08
N PRO A 253 13.28 24.12 -2.97
CA PRO A 253 13.17 25.57 -2.88
C PRO A 253 13.98 26.21 -4.02
N PRO A 254 13.49 27.31 -4.61
CA PRO A 254 14.24 28.01 -5.64
C PRO A 254 15.62 28.37 -5.09
N ARG A 255 16.66 28.12 -5.89
CA ARG A 255 18.04 28.49 -5.52
C ARG A 255 18.04 29.99 -5.25
N ARG A 256 18.29 30.38 -4.00
CA ARG A 256 18.56 31.78 -3.69
C ARG A 256 19.79 32.17 -4.49
N SER A 257 19.64 33.15 -5.38
CA SER A 257 20.81 33.88 -5.87
C SER A 257 21.50 34.45 -4.65
N VAL A 258 22.74 34.02 -4.40
CA VAL A 258 23.58 34.66 -3.40
C VAL A 258 23.78 36.08 -3.89
N ASP A 259 23.09 37.02 -3.28
CA ASP A 259 23.27 38.44 -3.56
C ASP A 259 24.64 38.82 -2.99
N THR A 260 25.65 38.89 -3.86
CA THR A 260 27.04 39.22 -3.50
C THR A 260 27.22 40.74 -3.33
N THR A 261 26.19 41.47 -2.90
CA THR A 261 26.33 42.87 -2.51
C THR A 261 27.04 42.94 -1.16
N ILE A 262 28.36 43.00 -1.21
CA ILE A 262 29.21 43.42 -0.10
C ILE A 262 28.76 44.83 0.33
N PRO A 263 28.41 45.07 1.61
CA PRO A 263 28.13 46.42 2.06
C PRO A 263 29.44 47.20 2.08
N VAL A 264 29.58 48.18 1.17
CA VAL A 264 30.67 49.16 1.24
C VAL A 264 30.43 50.01 2.48
N ALA A 265 31.19 49.73 3.54
CA ALA A 265 31.25 50.56 4.73
C ALA A 265 31.84 51.92 4.33
N SER A 266 30.99 52.93 4.20
CA SER A 266 31.43 54.33 4.12
C SER A 266 32.00 54.77 5.46
N ALA A 267 33.31 54.62 5.61
CA ALA A 267 34.09 55.21 6.68
C ALA A 267 34.07 56.74 6.54
N LYS A 268 33.54 57.43 7.55
CA LYS A 268 33.76 58.86 7.78
C LYS A 268 35.01 59.02 8.65
N ILE A 269 36.03 59.69 8.14
CA ILE A 269 37.14 60.30 8.90
C ILE A 269 37.67 61.49 8.07
N PRO A 270 38.15 62.59 8.67
CA PRO A 270 37.80 63.23 9.94
C PRO A 270 36.98 64.52 9.75
#